data_AF-A0A7K3TJ39-F1
#
_entry.id   AF-A0A7K3TJ39-F1
#
_cell.length_a   1.000
_cell.length_b   1.000
_cell.length_c   1.000
_cell.angle_alpha   90.00
_cell.angle_beta   90.00
_cell.angle_gamma   90.00
#
_symmetry.space_group_name_H-M   'P 1'
#
loop_
_entity.id
_entity.type
_entity.pdbx_description
1 polymer ?
#
loop_
_entity_poly.entity_id
_entity_poly.type
_entity_poly.pdbx_seq_one_letter_code
_entity_poly.pdbx_strand_id
1 'polypeptide(L)'
;MTPPIAETLKLDARKLPAQVFERFTRRQFSRRAREERAEKAWESFGKPGRDPSRLASVADVLAIRGNWGPHLKLAQLENHWDQVVGPGIAAHSRPAGYDRGVLTIRTESTVWATQLTYLIPQLQSKIAERLVGLPIERIVVTGPRAGSFSQGRYGRTRR
;
A
#
# COMPACT_ATOMS: atom_id res chain seq x y z
N MET A 1 41.75 -9.38 60.54
CA MET A 1 41.99 -9.13 59.10
C MET A 1 40.77 -9.61 58.35
N THR A 2 40.14 -8.74 57.55
CA THR A 2 38.96 -9.09 56.74
C THR A 2 39.42 -9.99 55.59
N PRO A 3 38.82 -11.17 55.39
CA PRO A 3 39.22 -12.05 54.29
C PRO A 3 38.93 -11.35 52.94
N PRO A 4 39.72 -11.62 51.89
CA PRO A 4 39.50 -11.09 50.56
C PRO A 4 38.10 -11.49 50.05
N ILE A 5 37.39 -10.56 49.43
CA ILE A 5 36.00 -10.72 48.92
C ILE A 5 35.81 -11.98 48.05
N ALA A 6 36.85 -12.42 47.35
CA ALA A 6 36.83 -13.62 46.53
C ALA A 6 36.61 -14.91 47.35
N GLU A 7 37.16 -14.99 48.57
CA GLU A 7 36.97 -16.12 49.48
C GLU A 7 35.60 -16.06 50.15
N THR A 8 35.16 -14.86 50.55
CA THR A 8 33.85 -14.62 51.17
C THR A 8 32.69 -15.04 50.26
N LEU A 9 32.85 -14.83 48.94
CA LEU A 9 31.84 -15.14 47.93
C LEU A 9 32.06 -16.49 47.22
N LYS A 10 33.06 -17.29 47.64
CA LYS A 10 33.44 -18.57 47.00
C LYS A 10 33.61 -18.46 45.47
N LEU A 11 34.18 -17.35 45.00
CA LEU A 11 34.37 -17.09 43.57
C LEU A 11 35.76 -17.58 43.13
N ASP A 12 35.79 -18.48 42.15
CA ASP A 12 37.04 -18.99 41.58
C ASP A 12 37.67 -17.92 40.66
N ALA A 13 38.67 -17.20 41.20
CA ALA A 13 39.35 -16.09 40.53
C ALA A 13 39.95 -16.44 39.15
N ARG A 14 40.20 -17.73 38.88
CA ARG A 14 40.73 -18.21 37.59
C ARG A 14 39.67 -18.25 36.48
N LYS A 15 38.37 -18.26 36.81
CA LYS A 15 37.25 -18.37 35.85
C LYS A 15 36.49 -17.06 35.62
N LEU A 16 36.76 -16.03 36.43
CA LEU A 16 36.09 -14.73 36.37
C LEU A 16 36.22 -13.97 35.03
N PRO A 17 37.38 -13.98 34.33
CA PRO A 17 37.47 -13.28 33.04
C PRO A 17 36.57 -13.90 31.96
N ALA A 18 36.41 -15.22 31.95
CA ALA A 18 35.59 -15.89 30.93
C ALA A 18 34.09 -15.64 31.14
N GLN A 19 33.61 -15.68 32.39
CA GLN A 19 32.18 -15.59 32.68
C GLN A 19 31.62 -14.16 32.63
N VAL A 20 32.42 -13.15 32.99
CA VAL A 20 31.97 -11.74 32.93
C VAL A 20 32.01 -11.19 31.50
N PHE A 21 32.99 -11.61 30.70
CA PHE A 21 33.16 -11.10 29.33
C PHE A 21 32.40 -11.89 28.25
N GLU A 22 31.82 -13.06 28.57
CA GLU A 22 31.03 -13.87 27.62
C GLU A 22 29.88 -13.11 26.95
N ARG A 23 29.23 -12.21 27.71
CA ARG A 23 28.13 -11.38 27.20
C ARG A 23 28.61 -10.31 26.21
N PHE A 24 29.83 -9.81 26.38
CA PHE A 24 30.43 -8.80 25.51
C PHE A 24 31.01 -9.42 24.24
N THR A 25 31.65 -10.59 24.34
CA THR A 25 32.23 -11.29 23.20
C THR A 25 31.16 -11.83 22.24
N ARG A 26 30.06 -12.43 22.74
CA ARG A 26 28.96 -12.96 21.92
C ARG A 26 28.33 -11.89 21.01
N ARG A 27 28.27 -10.63 21.46
CA ARG A 27 27.71 -9.51 20.68
C ARG A 27 28.67 -9.06 19.57
N GLN A 28 29.97 -9.00 19.82
CA GLN A 28 30.97 -8.67 18.79
C GLN A 28 31.08 -9.74 17.69
N PHE A 29 31.05 -11.03 18.04
CA PHE A 29 31.06 -12.10 17.03
C PHE A 29 29.83 -12.07 16.13
N SER A 30 28.64 -11.78 16.69
CA SER A 30 27.41 -11.66 15.90
C SER A 30 27.42 -10.48 14.91
N ARG A 31 28.11 -9.39 15.26
CA ARG A 31 28.21 -8.19 14.43
C ARG A 31 29.18 -8.41 13.27
N ARG A 32 30.37 -8.97 13.53
CA ARG A 32 31.31 -9.37 12.47
C ARG A 32 30.70 -10.36 11.48
N ALA A 33 29.97 -11.36 11.97
CA ALA A 33 29.27 -12.31 11.10
C ALA A 33 28.13 -11.67 10.27
N ARG A 34 27.60 -10.51 10.67
CA ARG A 34 26.62 -9.75 9.88
C ARG A 34 27.31 -8.87 8.83
N GLU A 35 28.41 -8.23 9.21
CA GLU A 35 29.25 -7.42 8.32
C GLU A 35 29.79 -8.29 7.18
N GLU A 36 30.35 -9.47 7.47
CA GLU A 36 30.83 -10.42 6.45
C GLU A 36 29.71 -10.92 5.51
N ARG A 37 28.48 -11.08 6.01
CA ARG A 37 27.33 -11.46 5.16
C ARG A 37 26.87 -10.31 4.28
N ALA A 38 26.93 -9.07 4.78
CA ALA A 38 26.60 -7.88 4.01
C ALA A 38 27.64 -7.63 2.91
N GLU A 39 28.92 -7.82 3.21
CA GLU A 39 30.03 -7.72 2.25
C GLU A 39 29.91 -8.79 1.15
N LYS A 40 29.67 -10.05 1.54
CA LYS A 40 29.36 -11.14 0.59
C LYS A 40 28.09 -10.89 -0.23
N ALA A 41 27.11 -10.17 0.31
CA ALA A 41 25.90 -9.79 -0.43
C ALA A 41 26.17 -8.67 -1.45
N TRP A 42 27.04 -7.70 -1.08
CA TRP A 42 27.49 -6.63 -1.98
C TRP A 42 28.29 -7.18 -3.16
N GLU A 43 29.17 -8.14 -2.91
CA GLU A 43 29.95 -8.88 -3.93
C GLU A 43 29.13 -9.89 -4.75
N SER A 44 27.86 -10.10 -4.40
CA SER A 44 26.96 -11.05 -5.06
C SER A 44 25.97 -10.36 -6.02
N PHE A 45 26.06 -9.03 -6.18
CA PHE A 45 25.31 -8.32 -7.22
C PHE A 45 25.81 -8.74 -8.62
N GLY A 46 24.90 -9.30 -9.44
CA GLY A 46 25.19 -9.70 -10.83
C GLY A 46 25.66 -11.15 -11.03
N LYS A 47 25.62 -12.03 -10.02
CA LYS A 47 25.91 -13.47 -10.20
C LYS A 47 24.74 -14.21 -10.88
N PRO A 48 25.00 -15.17 -11.79
CA PRO A 48 23.95 -15.94 -12.46
C PRO A 48 23.03 -16.65 -11.46
N GLY A 49 21.71 -16.52 -11.63
CA GLY A 49 20.70 -17.04 -10.69
C GLY A 49 19.99 -15.98 -9.84
N ARG A 50 20.39 -14.71 -9.96
CA ARG A 50 19.61 -13.53 -9.48
C ARG A 50 19.33 -12.54 -10.60
N ASP A 51 19.08 -13.04 -11.80
CA ASP A 51 18.50 -12.24 -12.87
C ASP A 51 17.02 -11.96 -12.54
N PRO A 52 16.47 -10.77 -12.87
CA PRO A 52 15.08 -10.41 -12.65
C PRO A 52 14.11 -11.17 -13.56
N SER A 53 14.32 -12.47 -13.79
CA SER A 53 13.46 -13.32 -14.61
C SER A 53 12.14 -13.70 -13.92
N ARG A 54 11.91 -13.25 -12.67
CA ARG A 54 10.66 -13.50 -11.92
C ARG A 54 9.90 -12.25 -11.45
N LEU A 55 10.39 -11.03 -11.71
CA LEU A 55 9.63 -9.83 -11.33
C LEU A 55 8.32 -9.73 -12.12
N ALA A 56 8.35 -10.04 -13.42
CA ALA A 56 7.14 -10.15 -14.24
C ALA A 56 6.18 -11.22 -13.70
N SER A 57 6.66 -12.41 -13.32
CA SER A 57 5.80 -13.48 -12.80
C SER A 57 5.23 -13.19 -11.41
N VAL A 58 5.96 -12.49 -10.54
CA VAL A 58 5.43 -12.09 -9.22
C VAL A 58 4.46 -10.92 -9.38
N ALA A 59 4.72 -9.99 -10.30
CA ALA A 59 3.78 -8.94 -10.68
C ALA A 59 2.50 -9.54 -11.29
N ASP A 60 2.60 -10.55 -12.15
CA ASP A 60 1.46 -11.29 -12.70
C ASP A 60 0.70 -12.02 -11.61
N VAL A 61 1.38 -12.76 -10.72
CA VAL A 61 0.72 -13.46 -9.61
C VAL A 61 0.08 -12.47 -8.63
N LEU A 62 0.65 -11.28 -8.42
CA LEU A 62 0.06 -10.20 -7.64
C LEU A 62 -1.06 -9.46 -8.39
N ALA A 63 -1.02 -9.37 -9.71
CA ALA A 63 -2.10 -8.82 -10.53
C ALA A 63 -3.29 -9.80 -10.66
N ILE A 64 -3.02 -11.10 -10.57
CA ILE A 64 -4.03 -12.17 -10.58
C ILE A 64 -4.63 -12.35 -9.18
N ARG A 65 -3.84 -12.21 -8.10
CA ARG A 65 -4.32 -12.36 -6.70
C ARG A 65 -4.78 -11.05 -6.07
N GLY A 66 -4.19 -9.93 -6.46
CA GLY A 66 -4.62 -8.59 -6.08
C GLY A 66 -5.57 -8.08 -7.14
N ASN A 67 -6.70 -7.49 -6.73
CA ASN A 67 -7.73 -6.94 -7.60
C ASN A 67 -7.25 -5.67 -8.35
N TRP A 68 -6.05 -5.70 -8.95
CA TRP A 68 -5.34 -4.57 -9.56
C TRP A 68 -5.81 -4.30 -10.98
N GLY A 69 -6.38 -5.29 -11.69
CA GLY A 69 -6.96 -5.10 -13.02
C GLY A 69 -7.93 -3.91 -13.08
N PRO A 70 -8.93 -3.83 -12.19
CA PRO A 70 -9.80 -2.67 -12.08
C PRO A 70 -9.07 -1.34 -11.77
N HIS A 71 -8.02 -1.37 -10.95
CA HIS A 71 -7.25 -0.18 -10.60
C HIS A 71 -6.41 0.34 -11.77
N LEU A 72 -5.81 -0.56 -12.56
CA LEU A 72 -5.05 -0.21 -13.77
C LEU A 72 -5.97 0.40 -14.84
N LYS A 73 -7.15 -0.20 -15.04
CA LYS A 73 -8.14 0.36 -15.97
C LYS A 73 -8.72 1.67 -15.49
N LEU A 74 -8.91 1.86 -14.19
CA LEU A 74 -9.29 3.14 -13.61
C LEU A 74 -8.22 4.21 -13.85
N ALA A 75 -6.94 3.87 -13.66
CA ALA A 75 -5.84 4.77 -13.97
C ALA A 75 -5.76 5.12 -15.47
N GLN A 76 -6.03 4.15 -16.35
CA GLN A 76 -6.16 4.40 -17.78
C GLN A 76 -7.32 5.35 -18.10
N LEU A 77 -8.47 5.16 -17.46
CA LEU A 77 -9.64 6.02 -17.58
C LEU A 77 -9.35 7.44 -17.08
N GLU A 78 -8.60 7.58 -15.98
CA GLU A 78 -8.18 8.87 -15.45
C GLU A 78 -7.28 9.62 -16.45
N ASN A 79 -6.29 8.93 -17.04
CA ASN A 79 -5.37 9.52 -18.01
C ASN A 79 -6.02 9.94 -19.33
N HIS A 80 -7.13 9.32 -19.72
CA HIS A 80 -7.84 9.58 -20.99
C HIS A 80 -9.26 10.09 -20.76
N TRP A 81 -9.54 10.64 -19.58
CA TRP A 81 -10.88 11.04 -19.20
C TRP A 81 -11.48 12.06 -20.17
N ASP A 82 -10.69 13.06 -20.55
CA ASP A 82 -11.00 14.07 -21.55
C ASP A 82 -11.37 13.48 -22.92
N GLN A 83 -10.72 12.41 -23.35
CA GLN A 83 -11.02 11.73 -24.62
C GLN A 83 -12.33 10.92 -24.55
N VAL A 84 -12.69 10.44 -23.36
CA VAL A 84 -13.91 9.64 -23.14
C VAL A 84 -15.14 10.54 -23.00
N VAL A 85 -15.08 11.57 -22.16
CA VAL A 85 -16.23 12.42 -21.84
C VAL A 85 -16.22 13.77 -22.55
N GLY A 86 -15.08 14.18 -23.10
CA GLY A 86 -14.88 15.49 -23.72
C GLY A 86 -14.27 16.51 -22.74
N PRO A 87 -13.63 17.57 -23.27
CA PRO A 87 -12.88 18.54 -22.48
C PRO A 87 -13.76 19.33 -21.50
N GLY A 88 -15.01 19.65 -21.87
CA GLY A 88 -15.93 20.37 -21.00
C GLY A 88 -16.29 19.59 -19.74
N ILE A 89 -16.56 18.29 -19.85
CA ILE A 89 -16.90 17.45 -18.68
C ILE A 89 -15.63 17.14 -17.88
N ALA A 90 -14.51 16.88 -18.55
CA ALA A 90 -13.25 16.56 -17.89
C ALA A 90 -12.64 17.75 -17.11
N ALA A 91 -12.93 18.99 -17.50
CA ALA A 91 -12.49 20.17 -16.77
C ALA A 91 -13.10 20.25 -15.35
N HIS A 92 -14.32 19.75 -15.18
CA HIS A 92 -15.10 19.92 -13.95
C HIS A 92 -15.36 18.61 -13.20
N SER A 93 -14.88 17.49 -13.73
CA SER A 93 -15.10 16.16 -13.17
C SER A 93 -13.92 15.24 -13.39
N ARG A 94 -13.77 14.26 -12.50
CA ARG A 94 -12.74 13.23 -12.59
C ARG A 94 -13.22 11.91 -12.01
N PRO A 95 -12.78 10.76 -12.54
CA PRO A 95 -13.03 9.47 -11.92
C PRO A 95 -12.33 9.43 -10.55
N ALA A 96 -13.03 8.95 -9.52
CA ALA A 96 -12.54 8.91 -8.15
C ALA A 96 -12.31 7.49 -7.63
N GLY A 97 -13.00 6.51 -8.20
CA GLY A 97 -12.91 5.13 -7.74
C GLY A 97 -13.83 4.21 -8.55
N TYR A 98 -13.52 2.92 -8.53
CA TYR A 98 -14.36 1.88 -9.07
C TYR A 98 -14.41 0.71 -8.08
N ASP A 99 -15.61 0.33 -7.64
CA ASP A 99 -15.86 -0.82 -6.78
C ASP A 99 -17.05 -1.61 -7.31
N ARG A 100 -16.85 -2.91 -7.57
CA ARG A 100 -17.91 -3.88 -7.91
C ARG A 100 -18.98 -3.33 -8.88
N GLY A 101 -18.55 -2.85 -10.05
CA GLY A 101 -19.45 -2.32 -11.08
C GLY A 101 -19.90 -0.88 -10.89
N VAL A 102 -19.52 -0.24 -9.79
CA VAL A 102 -19.87 1.15 -9.47
C VAL A 102 -18.70 2.08 -9.75
N LEU A 103 -18.82 2.93 -10.77
CA LEU A 103 -17.87 4.01 -11.05
C LEU A 103 -18.29 5.26 -10.27
N THR A 104 -17.39 5.76 -9.43
CA THR A 104 -17.57 7.04 -8.71
C THR A 104 -16.89 8.15 -9.47
N ILE A 105 -17.64 9.20 -9.82
CA ILE A 105 -17.14 10.43 -10.44
C ILE A 105 -17.22 11.55 -9.41
N ARG A 106 -16.15 12.32 -9.26
CA ARG A 106 -16.11 13.50 -8.40
C ARG A 106 -16.15 14.75 -9.25
N THR A 107 -17.03 15.68 -8.90
CA THR A 107 -17.11 17.00 -9.55
C THR A 107 -16.56 18.09 -8.64
N GLU A 108 -16.24 19.23 -9.24
CA GLU A 108 -15.79 20.43 -8.52
C GLU A 108 -16.92 21.16 -7.79
N SER A 109 -18.17 21.03 -8.24
CA SER A 109 -19.33 21.74 -7.70
C SER A 109 -20.58 20.86 -7.66
N THR A 110 -21.53 21.24 -6.82
CA THR A 110 -22.84 20.59 -6.69
C THR A 110 -23.71 20.81 -7.93
N VAL A 111 -23.54 21.95 -8.62
CA VAL A 111 -24.21 22.24 -9.89
C VAL A 111 -23.74 21.27 -10.96
N TRP A 112 -22.41 21.11 -11.12
CA TRP A 112 -21.84 20.13 -12.04
C TRP A 112 -22.21 18.69 -11.67
N ALA A 113 -22.31 18.35 -10.39
CA ALA A 113 -22.78 17.03 -9.96
C ALA A 113 -24.20 16.74 -10.47
N THR A 114 -25.09 17.73 -10.35
CA THR A 114 -26.47 17.65 -10.81
C THR A 114 -26.53 17.52 -12.33
N GLN A 115 -25.77 18.34 -13.06
CA GLN A 115 -25.67 18.27 -14.52
C GLN A 115 -25.16 16.90 -15.00
N LEU A 116 -24.07 16.39 -14.41
CA LEU A 116 -23.54 15.07 -14.74
C LEU A 116 -24.55 13.96 -14.43
N THR A 117 -25.35 14.10 -13.36
CA THR A 117 -26.37 13.11 -13.00
C THR A 117 -27.39 12.91 -14.11
N TYR A 118 -27.85 14.00 -14.75
CA TYR A 118 -28.73 13.90 -15.92
C TYR A 118 -28.06 13.27 -17.15
N LEU A 119 -26.73 13.40 -17.26
CA LEU A 119 -25.95 12.87 -18.37
C LEU A 119 -25.46 11.43 -18.14
N ILE A 120 -25.72 10.82 -16.97
CA ILE A 120 -25.26 9.47 -16.61
C ILE A 120 -25.53 8.44 -17.71
N PRO A 121 -26.74 8.34 -18.30
CA PRO A 121 -27.00 7.31 -19.31
C PRO A 121 -26.07 7.44 -20.52
N GLN A 122 -25.81 8.67 -20.97
CA GLN A 122 -24.91 8.93 -22.10
C GLN A 122 -23.45 8.65 -21.73
N LEU A 123 -23.04 9.03 -20.52
CA LEU A 123 -21.70 8.75 -20.00
C LEU A 123 -21.46 7.25 -19.88
N GLN A 124 -22.44 6.50 -19.38
CA GLN A 124 -22.35 5.06 -19.22
C GLN A 124 -22.15 4.37 -20.57
N SER A 125 -22.91 4.73 -21.61
CA SER A 125 -22.72 4.19 -22.96
C SER A 125 -21.33 4.53 -23.53
N LYS A 126 -20.91 5.79 -23.45
CA LYS A 126 -19.59 6.22 -23.96
C LYS A 126 -18.43 5.52 -23.27
N ILE A 127 -18.49 5.38 -21.94
CA ILE A 127 -17.42 4.71 -21.18
C ILE A 127 -17.42 3.21 -21.50
N ALA A 128 -18.59 2.58 -21.62
CA ALA A 128 -18.68 1.16 -21.99
C ALA A 128 -18.11 0.87 -23.40
N GLU A 129 -18.34 1.76 -24.37
CA GLU A 129 -17.77 1.65 -25.72
C GLU A 129 -16.24 1.79 -25.74
N ARG A 130 -15.70 2.69 -24.91
CA ARG A 130 -14.26 3.02 -24.92
C ARG A 130 -13.41 2.17 -23.98
N LEU A 131 -13.99 1.64 -22.90
CA LEU A 131 -13.26 0.92 -21.85
C LEU A 131 -13.70 -0.56 -21.79
N VAL A 132 -13.23 -1.36 -22.74
CA VAL A 132 -13.58 -2.79 -22.81
C VAL A 132 -13.00 -3.55 -21.60
N GLY A 133 -13.87 -4.28 -20.90
CA GLY A 133 -13.53 -5.16 -19.78
C GLY A 133 -13.45 -4.49 -18.41
N LEU A 134 -14.11 -3.35 -18.22
CA LEU A 134 -14.48 -2.84 -16.90
C LEU A 134 -16.01 -2.67 -16.89
N PRO A 135 -16.77 -3.66 -16.42
CA PRO A 135 -18.23 -3.61 -16.48
C PRO A 135 -18.74 -2.50 -15.56
N ILE A 136 -19.36 -1.46 -16.12
CA ILE A 136 -19.99 -0.39 -15.33
C ILE A 136 -21.48 -0.66 -15.28
N GLU A 137 -21.94 -1.09 -14.11
CA GLU A 137 -23.36 -1.30 -13.82
C GLU A 137 -24.02 0.02 -13.41
N ARG A 138 -23.30 0.84 -12.64
CA ARG A 138 -23.83 2.10 -12.09
C ARG A 138 -22.77 3.18 -12.01
N ILE A 139 -23.18 4.41 -12.29
CA ILE A 139 -22.35 5.60 -12.07
C ILE A 139 -22.91 6.38 -10.87
N VAL A 140 -22.04 6.77 -9.96
CA VAL A 140 -22.36 7.65 -8.82
C VAL A 140 -21.57 8.93 -8.97
N VAL A 141 -22.29 10.06 -9.00
CA VAL A 141 -21.67 11.38 -9.07
C VAL A 141 -21.68 11.98 -7.67
N THR A 142 -20.50 12.43 -7.23
CA THR A 142 -20.30 13.07 -5.93
C THR A 142 -19.82 14.50 -6.13
N GLY A 143 -20.41 15.44 -5.40
CA GLY A 143 -19.96 16.83 -5.38
C GLY A 143 -18.60 16.99 -4.69
N PRO A 144 -18.08 18.23 -4.62
CA PRO A 144 -16.91 18.56 -3.83
C PRO A 144 -17.20 18.14 -2.38
N ARG A 145 -16.27 17.40 -1.77
CA ARG A 145 -16.43 16.77 -0.45
C ARG A 145 -17.10 17.74 0.55
N ALA A 146 -18.39 17.54 0.84
CA ALA A 146 -18.90 17.93 2.15
C ALA A 146 -18.22 16.95 3.12
N GLY A 147 -17.48 17.47 4.10
CA GLY A 147 -16.77 16.64 5.08
C GLY A 147 -17.66 15.51 5.57
N SER A 148 -17.13 14.29 5.63
CA SER A 148 -17.88 13.15 6.14
C SER A 148 -18.31 13.46 7.58
N PHE A 149 -19.57 13.87 7.78
CA PHE A 149 -20.17 13.79 9.09
C PHE A 149 -20.33 12.30 9.38
N SER A 150 -19.36 11.78 10.13
CA SER A 150 -19.57 10.62 10.98
C SER A 150 -20.76 10.96 11.87
N GLN A 151 -21.95 10.57 11.43
CA GLN A 151 -23.17 10.71 12.20
C GLN A 151 -22.99 9.78 13.41
N GLY A 152 -22.63 10.39 14.54
CA GLY A 152 -22.29 9.71 15.77
C GLY A 152 -23.37 8.70 16.15
N ARG A 153 -22.94 7.50 16.50
CA ARG A 153 -23.76 6.47 17.14
C ARG A 153 -24.24 6.97 18.50
N TYR A 154 -25.22 7.88 18.53
CA TYR A 154 -26.04 8.06 19.72
C TYR A 154 -27.11 6.97 19.74
N GLY A 155 -26.67 5.76 20.08
CA GLY A 155 -27.54 4.71 20.56
C GLY A 155 -28.13 5.17 21.89
N ARG A 156 -29.32 5.75 21.82
CA ARG A 156 -30.13 6.15 22.96
C ARG A 156 -30.61 4.87 23.65
N THR A 157 -29.85 4.38 24.63
CA THR A 157 -30.35 3.36 25.56
C THR A 157 -31.56 3.97 26.28
N ARG A 158 -32.75 3.51 25.93
CA ARG A 158 -33.99 3.80 26.63
C ARG A 158 -34.55 2.49 27.20
N ARG A 159 -34.73 2.54 28.51
CA ARG A 159 -35.46 1.64 29.42
C ARG A 159 -34.77 0.34 29.79
#